data_AF-A0A258EVD0-F1
#
_entry.id   AF-A0A258EVD0-F1
#
_cell.length_a   1.000
_cell.length_b   1.000
_cell.length_c   1.000
_cell.angle_alpha   90.00
_cell.angle_beta   90.00
_cell.angle_gamma   90.00
#
_symmetry.space_group_name_H-M   'P 1'
#
loop_
_entity.id
_entity.type
_entity.pdbx_description
1 polymer ?
#
loop_
_entity_poly.entity_id
_entity_poly.type
_entity_poly.pdbx_seq_one_letter_code
_entity_poly.pdbx_strand_id
1 'polypeptide(L)' 'MVKANQVSDYILEVTFSDGKTNQIDFKEFLSKSSHPEIRKYLDQGLFSTFEIKDGNVIWNDYDLIFPIADLYSGKIS' A
#
# COMPACT_ATOMS: atom_id res chain seq x y z
N MET A 1 -15.57 -7.24 4.66
CA MET A 1 -14.94 -6.70 3.43
C MET A 1 -13.77 -5.83 3.86
N VAL A 2 -12.71 -5.78 3.07
CA VAL A 2 -11.55 -4.90 3.29
C VAL A 2 -11.72 -3.65 2.43
N LYS A 3 -11.28 -2.50 2.93
CA LYS A 3 -11.21 -1.25 2.16
C LYS A 3 -9.87 -0.56 2.40
N ALA A 4 -9.40 0.18 1.41
CA ALA A 4 -8.23 1.02 1.53
C ALA A 4 -8.51 2.36 0.85
N ASN A 5 -8.15 3.45 1.51
CA ASN A 5 -8.27 4.80 0.98
C ASN A 5 -6.96 5.53 1.19
N GLN A 6 -6.53 6.32 0.21
CA GLN A 6 -5.41 7.24 0.41
C GLN A 6 -5.90 8.45 1.20
N VAL A 7 -5.24 8.71 2.34
CA VAL A 7 -5.60 9.81 3.26
C VAL A 7 -4.56 10.92 3.28
N SER A 8 -3.36 10.65 2.78
CA SER A 8 -2.27 11.63 2.61
C SER A 8 -1.28 11.13 1.55
N ASP A 9 -0.27 11.92 1.25
CA ASP A 9 0.85 11.55 0.40
C ASP A 9 1.51 10.25 0.91
N TYR A 10 1.45 9.20 0.10
CA TYR A 10 1.97 7.87 0.41
C TYR A 10 1.36 7.17 1.64
N ILE A 11 0.25 7.67 2.20
CA ILE A 11 -0.41 7.05 3.36
C ILE A 11 -1.74 6.44 2.93
N LEU A 12 -1.88 5.13 3.15
CA LEU A 12 -3.14 4.43 3.01
C LEU A 12 -3.75 4.13 4.38
N GLU A 13 -5.02 4.45 4.53
CA GLU A 13 -5.86 3.95 5.61
C GLU A 13 -6.55 2.67 5.15
N VAL A 14 -6.26 1.56 5.83
CA VAL A 14 -6.81 0.24 5.53
C VAL A 14 -7.78 -0.15 6.64
N THR A 15 -9.05 -0.35 6.28
CA THR A 15 -10.08 -0.88 7.16
C THR A 15 -10.31 -2.36 6.87
N PHE A 16 -10.11 -3.19 7.89
CA PHE A 16 -10.21 -4.64 7.81
C PHE A 16 -11.63 -5.13 8.12
N SER A 17 -11.90 -6.39 7.82
CA SER A 17 -13.24 -6.98 7.98
C SER A 17 -13.74 -7.04 9.42
N ASP A 18 -12.83 -6.99 10.40
CA ASP A 18 -13.14 -6.96 11.83
C ASP A 18 -13.36 -5.53 12.37
N GLY A 19 -13.30 -4.52 11.49
CA GLY A 19 -13.46 -3.12 11.83
C GLY A 19 -12.18 -2.43 12.33
N LYS A 20 -11.06 -3.16 12.43
CA LYS A 20 -9.76 -2.53 12.69
C LYS A 20 -9.42 -1.59 11.54
N THR A 21 -8.76 -0.48 11.85
CA THR A 21 -8.21 0.44 10.86
C THR A 21 -6.75 0.71 11.17
N ASN A 22 -5.89 0.63 10.17
CA ASN A 22 -4.48 1.00 10.26
C ASN A 22 -4.15 2.05 9.21
N GLN A 23 -3.34 3.03 9.58
CA GLN A 23 -2.70 3.96 8.63
C GLN A 23 -1.27 3.50 8.39
N ILE A 24 -0.92 3.30 7.12
CA ILE A 24 0.37 2.76 6.69
C ILE A 24 1.05 3.80 5.81
N ASP A 25 2.23 4.25 6.23
CA ASP A 25 3.08 5.16 5.46
C ASP A 25 4.04 4.36 4.59
N PHE A 26 3.87 4.45 3.27
CA PHE A 26 4.69 3.76 2.27
C PHE A 26 5.93 4.56 1.86
N LYS A 27 6.05 5.84 2.26
CA LYS A 27 7.12 6.74 1.79
C LYS A 27 8.51 6.22 2.13
N GLU A 28 8.71 5.72 3.34
CA GLU A 28 10.00 5.18 3.75
C GLU A 28 10.39 3.95 2.93
N PHE A 29 9.45 3.02 2.72
CA PHE A 29 9.69 1.82 1.93
C PHE A 29 10.06 2.18 0.48
N LEU A 30 9.25 3.04 -0.15
CA LEU A 30 9.46 3.46 -1.54
C LEU A 30 10.78 4.23 -1.72
N SER A 31 11.14 5.09 -0.77
CA SER A 31 12.37 5.90 -0.83
C SER A 31 13.64 5.09 -0.56
N LYS A 32 13.56 4.06 0.29
CA LYS A 32 14.70 3.17 0.60
C LYS A 32 14.92 2.08 -0.44
N SER A 33 13.93 1.76 -1.28
CA SER A 33 14.08 0.77 -2.33
C SER A 33 15.13 1.20 -3.37
N SER A 34 16.00 0.28 -3.75
CA SER A 34 16.96 0.47 -4.85
C SER A 34 16.39 0.07 -6.22
N HIS A 35 15.23 -0.60 -6.25
CA HIS A 35 14.61 -1.11 -7.47
C HIS A 35 13.81 -0.01 -8.18
N PRO A 36 14.14 0.34 -9.44
CA PRO A 36 13.42 1.39 -10.19
C PRO A 36 11.91 1.15 -10.29
N GLU A 37 11.49 -0.11 -10.46
CA GLU A 37 10.07 -0.49 -10.54
C GLU A 37 9.29 -0.26 -9.25
N ILE A 38 9.97 -0.16 -8.10
CA ILE A 38 9.35 0.21 -6.83
C ILE A 38 9.43 1.74 -6.64
N ARG A 39 10.59 2.33 -6.93
CA ARG A 39 10.81 3.77 -6.77
C ARG A 39 9.90 4.61 -7.67
N LYS A 40 9.38 4.08 -8.78
CA LYS A 40 8.44 4.80 -9.65
C LYS A 40 7.17 5.25 -8.90
N TYR A 41 6.78 4.54 -7.83
CA TYR A 41 5.65 4.94 -6.99
C TYR A 41 5.97 6.10 -6.02
N LEU A 42 7.18 6.67 -6.07
CA LEU A 42 7.44 8.02 -5.54
C LEU A 42 6.78 9.11 -6.43
N ASP A 43 6.22 8.74 -7.56
CA ASP A 43 5.25 9.58 -8.26
C ASP A 43 3.86 9.38 -7.64
N GLN A 44 3.24 10.46 -7.16
CA GLN A 44 1.92 10.43 -6.52
C GLN A 44 0.82 9.92 -7.46
N GLY A 45 0.92 10.21 -8.76
CA GLY A 45 -0.04 9.75 -9.76
C GLY A 45 -0.01 8.23 -9.88
N LEU A 46 1.19 7.63 -9.92
CA LEU A 46 1.37 6.18 -9.91
C LEU A 46 1.01 5.55 -8.56
N PHE A 47 1.32 6.20 -7.43
CA PHE A 47 0.95 5.68 -6.12
C PHE A 47 -0.57 5.59 -5.93
N SER A 48 -1.31 6.53 -6.50
CA SER A 48 -2.77 6.59 -6.35
C SER A 48 -3.51 5.50 -7.14
N THR A 49 -2.83 4.71 -7.99
CA THR A 49 -3.46 3.66 -8.83
C THR A 49 -3.56 2.30 -8.15
N PHE A 50 -3.42 2.23 -6.83
CA PHE A 50 -3.51 0.98 -6.10
C PHE A 50 -4.92 0.38 -6.19
N GLU A 51 -5.01 -0.94 -6.11
CA GLU A 51 -6.28 -1.67 -6.01
C GLU A 51 -6.21 -2.75 -4.94
N ILE A 52 -7.37 -3.14 -4.40
CA ILE A 52 -7.46 -4.31 -3.53
C ILE A 52 -7.89 -5.50 -4.37
N LYS A 53 -7.05 -6.54 -4.41
CA LYS A 53 -7.33 -7.78 -5.14
C LYS A 53 -6.95 -8.99 -4.31
N ASP A 54 -7.87 -9.93 -4.19
CA ASP A 54 -7.71 -11.18 -3.42
C ASP A 54 -7.19 -10.95 -1.98
N GLY A 55 -7.61 -9.83 -1.36
CA GLY A 55 -7.18 -9.47 -0.01
C GLY A 55 -5.74 -8.96 0.05
N ASN A 56 -5.20 -8.39 -1.02
CA ASN A 56 -3.89 -7.72 -1.05
C ASN A 56 -4.06 -6.32 -1.62
N VAL A 57 -3.17 -5.40 -1.25
CA VAL A 57 -3.07 -4.11 -1.93
C VAL A 57 -2.01 -4.25 -3.02
N ILE A 58 -2.39 -3.99 -4.26
CA ILE A 58 -1.52 -4.16 -5.42
C ILE A 58 -1.45 -2.87 -6.24
N TRP A 59 -0.30 -2.64 -6.87
CA TRP A 59 -0.10 -1.57 -7.84
C TRP A 59 0.28 -2.15 -9.20
N ASN A 60 -0.35 -1.62 -10.25
CA ASN A 60 -0.18 -2.06 -11.64
C ASN A 60 -0.28 -3.60 -11.79
N ASP A 61 0.29 -4.16 -12.86
CA ASP A 61 0.29 -5.59 -13.18
C ASP A 61 1.24 -6.37 -12.24
N TYR A 62 0.97 -6.30 -10.94
CA TYR A 62 1.70 -6.98 -9.86
C TYR A 62 3.14 -6.48 -9.63
N ASP A 63 3.46 -5.27 -10.07
CA ASP A 63 4.75 -4.61 -9.84
C ASP A 63 5.06 -4.46 -8.33
N LEU A 64 4.02 -4.20 -7.53
CA LEU A 64 4.11 -4.07 -6.08
C LEU A 64 2.88 -4.69 -5.43
N ILE A 65 3.10 -5.59 -4.47
CA ILE A 65 2.06 -6.32 -3.76
C ILE A 65 2.35 -6.24 -2.28
N PHE A 66 1.36 -5.83 -1.49
CA PHE A 66 1.40 -5.93 -0.04
C PHE A 66 0.28 -6.85 0.46
N PRO A 67 0.64 -7.98 1.09
CA PRO A 67 -0.30 -8.83 1.78
C PRO A 67 -1.04 -8.08 2.87
N ILE A 68 -2.35 -8.27 2.97
CA ILE A 68 -3.11 -7.56 4.00
C ILE A 68 -2.74 -7.98 5.42
N ALA A 69 -2.17 -9.17 5.59
CA ALA A 69 -1.64 -9.62 6.89
C ALA A 69 -0.50 -8.70 7.36
N ASP A 70 0.36 -8.26 6.45
CA ASP A 70 1.46 -7.35 6.75
C ASP A 70 0.91 -5.97 7.14
N LEU A 71 -0.04 -5.46 6.34
CA LEU A 71 -0.74 -4.20 6.62
C LEU A 71 -1.52 -4.24 7.95
N TYR A 72 -2.12 -5.39 8.29
CA TYR A 72 -2.83 -5.60 9.56
C TYR A 72 -1.89 -5.55 10.77
N SER A 73 -0.67 -6.06 10.59
CA SER A 73 0.39 -6.00 11.60
C SER A 73 1.09 -4.64 11.67
N GLY A 74 0.83 -3.75 10.71
CA GLY A 74 1.48 -2.44 10.60
C GLY A 74 2.94 -2.54 10.14
N LYS A 75 3.32 -3.66 9.50
CA LYS A 75 4.67 -3.89 9.00
C LYS A 75 4.65 -3.87 7.48
N ILE A 76 5.54 -3.09 6.88
CA ILE A 76 5.86 -3.16 5.46
C ILE A 76 7.38 -3.27 5.36
N SER A 77 7.88 -4.13 4.47
CA SER A 77 9.31 -4.45 4.33
C SER A 77 9.71 -4.53 2.88
#